data_AF-G9K6T5-F1
#
_entry.id   AF-G9K6T5-F1
#
_cell.length_a   1.000
_cell.length_b   1.000
_cell.length_c   1.000
_cell.angle_alpha   90.00
_cell.angle_beta   90.00
_cell.angle_gamma   90.00
#
_symmetry.space_group_name_H-M   'P 1'
#
loop_
_entity.id
_entity.type
_entity.pdbx_description
1 polymer ?
#
loop_
_entity_poly.entity_id
_entity_poly.type
_entity_poly.pdbx_seq_one_letter_code
_entity_poly.pdbx_strand_id
1 'polypeptide(L)' 'SHMVSAQIRCKLLKSRQTPEGEFLPLDQLELDVGFSTGADQLFLVSPLTICHVIDAKSPFYDLSQRS' A
#
# COMPACT_ATOMS: atom_id res chain seq x y z
N SER A 1 25.49 -6.07 10.91
CA SER A 1 24.16 -6.08 11.56
C SER A 1 23.12 -6.50 10.54
N HIS A 2 22.20 -7.41 10.90
CA HIS A 2 21.11 -7.85 10.02
C HIS A 2 19.77 -7.52 10.69
N MET A 3 18.79 -7.05 9.91
CA MET A 3 17.44 -6.82 10.42
C MET A 3 16.67 -8.14 10.40
N VAL A 4 16.37 -8.67 11.58
CA VAL A 4 15.63 -9.92 11.73
C VAL A 4 14.14 -9.60 11.77
N SER A 5 13.35 -10.33 10.97
CA SER A 5 11.88 -10.22 10.93
C SER A 5 11.35 -8.83 10.58
N ALA A 6 11.91 -8.21 9.54
CA ALA A 6 11.36 -6.97 9.01
C ALA A 6 9.95 -7.21 8.45
N GLN A 7 9.01 -6.35 8.78
CA GLN A 7 7.66 -6.36 8.20
C GLN A 7 7.42 -5.02 7.52
N ILE A 8 6.78 -5.04 6.35
CA ILE A 8 6.47 -3.83 5.61
C ILE A 8 4.96 -3.66 5.44
N ARG A 9 4.51 -2.40 5.55
CA ARG A 9 3.14 -2.01 5.20
C ARG A 9 3.19 -0.79 4.31
N CYS A 10 2.27 -0.73 3.36
CA CYS A 10 2.11 0.42 2.48
C CYS A 10 0.73 1.03 2.70
N LYS A 11 0.66 2.36 2.72
CA LYS A 11 -0.60 3.09 2.90
C LYS A 11 -0.70 4.21 1.88
N LEU A 12 -1.85 4.33 1.24
CA LEU A 12 -2.24 5.50 0.46
C LEU A 12 -2.88 6.52 1.40
N LEU A 13 -2.35 7.75 1.40
CA LEU A 13 -2.92 8.89 2.10
C LEU A 13 -3.57 9.81 1.08
N LYS A 14 -4.88 10.02 1.21
CA LYS A 14 -5.62 10.92 0.31
C LYS A 14 -6.81 11.52 1.06
N SER A 15 -7.08 12.81 0.84
CA SER A 15 -8.33 13.39 1.33
C SER A 15 -9.51 12.83 0.54
N ARG A 16 -10.61 12.46 1.21
CA ARG A 16 -11.86 12.06 0.55
C ARG A 16 -13.07 12.54 1.33
N GLN A 17 -14.21 12.58 0.65
CA GLN A 17 -15.51 12.75 1.28
C GLN A 17 -16.24 11.41 1.26
N THR A 18 -16.86 11.01 2.37
CA THR A 18 -17.69 9.80 2.41
C THR A 18 -19.02 10.04 1.68
N PRO A 19 -19.73 8.98 1.25
CA PRO A 19 -21.05 9.12 0.63
C PRO A 19 -22.07 9.87 1.51
N GLU A 20 -21.91 9.83 2.82
CA GLU A 20 -22.75 10.50 3.81
C GLU A 20 -22.39 11.99 3.99
N GLY A 21 -21.32 12.45 3.35
CA GLY A 21 -20.90 13.86 3.32
C GLY A 21 -19.79 14.23 4.31
N GLU A 22 -19.26 13.27 5.09
CA GLU A 22 -18.15 13.54 6.01
C GLU A 22 -16.84 13.77 5.24
N PHE A 23 -16.10 14.83 5.59
CA PHE A 23 -14.80 15.12 4.99
C PHE A 23 -13.65 14.53 5.82
N LEU A 24 -12.85 13.66 5.20
CA LEU A 24 -11.70 13.00 5.80
C LEU A 24 -10.41 13.57 5.17
N PRO A 25 -9.68 14.45 5.87
CA PRO A 25 -8.51 15.13 5.31
C PRO A 25 -7.32 14.19 5.04
N LEU A 26 -7.15 13.13 5.83
CA LEU A 26 -6.05 12.18 5.72
C LEU A 26 -6.57 10.75 5.84
N ASP A 27 -7.49 10.39 4.93
CA ASP A 27 -7.95 9.01 4.86
C ASP A 27 -6.79 8.09 4.48
N GLN A 28 -6.70 6.96 5.16
CA GLN A 28 -5.61 5.99 4.99
C GLN A 28 -6.19 4.69 4.46
N LEU A 29 -5.70 4.26 3.29
CA LEU A 29 -6.04 2.98 2.72
C LEU A 29 -4.81 2.08 2.69
N GLU A 30 -4.92 0.85 3.21
CA GLU A 30 -3.84 -0.13 3.17
C GLU A 30 -3.65 -0.68 1.75
N LEU A 31 -2.39 -0.74 1.30
CA LEU A 31 -2.01 -1.27 0.00
C LEU A 31 -1.34 -2.63 0.20
N ASP A 32 -1.87 -3.66 -0.45
CA ASP A 32 -1.31 -5.01 -0.36
C ASP A 32 0.02 -5.11 -1.12
N VAL A 33 1.10 -5.34 -0.38
CA VAL A 33 2.46 -5.55 -0.91
C VAL A 33 3.00 -6.94 -0.58
N GLY A 34 2.09 -7.89 -0.30
CA GLY A 34 2.44 -9.24 0.14
C GLY A 34 1.78 -9.66 1.44
N PHE A 35 0.94 -8.83 2.06
CA PHE A 35 0.28 -9.15 3.33
C PHE A 35 -0.64 -10.36 3.20
N SER A 36 -1.40 -10.45 2.10
CA SER A 36 -2.33 -11.56 1.86
C SER A 36 -1.62 -12.91 1.70
N THR A 37 -0.33 -12.90 1.33
CA THR A 37 0.48 -14.10 1.07
C THR A 37 1.57 -14.33 2.13
N GLY A 38 1.75 -13.39 3.07
CA GLY A 38 2.85 -13.38 4.04
C GLY A 38 4.21 -12.95 3.48
N ALA A 39 4.25 -12.47 2.23
CA ALA A 39 5.47 -11.98 1.58
C ALA A 39 5.91 -10.58 2.08
N ASP A 40 5.13 -9.95 2.95
CA ASP A 40 5.48 -8.70 3.63
C ASP A 40 6.51 -8.91 4.76
N GLN A 41 6.77 -10.16 5.16
CA GLN A 41 7.86 -10.52 6.06
C GLN A 41 9.17 -10.69 5.26
N LEU A 42 10.10 -9.75 5.46
CA LEU A 42 11.32 -9.63 4.67
C LEU A 42 12.57 -10.09 5.44
N PHE A 43 13.48 -10.72 4.71
CA PHE A 43 14.87 -10.93 5.13
C PHE A 43 15.78 -9.96 4.38
N LEU A 44 16.08 -8.82 5.01
CA LEU A 44 16.79 -7.71 4.37
C LEU A 44 18.30 -7.88 4.47
N VAL A 45 18.86 -8.59 3.50
CA VAL A 45 20.31 -8.76 3.30
C VAL A 45 20.88 -7.88 2.19
N SER A 46 20.04 -7.47 1.25
CA SER A 46 20.35 -6.57 0.14
C SER A 46 19.16 -5.64 -0.12
N PRO A 47 19.31 -4.58 -0.93
CA PRO A 47 18.17 -3.80 -1.41
C PRO A 47 17.14 -4.71 -2.08
N LEU A 48 15.86 -4.51 -1.76
CA LEU A 48 14.72 -5.23 -2.33
C LEU A 48 13.77 -4.24 -3.00
N THR A 49 13.12 -4.69 -4.08
CA THR A 49 12.00 -3.96 -4.69
C THR A 49 10.70 -4.49 -4.12
N ILE A 50 9.89 -3.60 -3.56
CA ILE A 50 8.56 -3.90 -3.03
C ILE A 50 7.53 -3.51 -4.08
N CYS A 51 6.64 -4.44 -4.42
CA CYS A 51 5.68 -4.26 -5.49
C CYS A 51 4.25 -4.36 -4.96
N HIS A 52 3.42 -3.41 -5.34
CA HIS A 52 1.97 -3.52 -5.25
C HIS A 52 1.43 -3.84 -6.65
N VAL A 53 0.63 -4.89 -6.78
CA VAL A 53 -0.01 -5.24 -8.06
C VAL A 53 -1.26 -4.38 -8.22
N ILE A 54 -1.33 -3.61 -9.31
CA ILE A 54 -2.52 -2.83 -9.65
C ILE A 54 -3.51 -3.77 -10.35
N ASP A 55 -4.34 -4.44 -9.56
CA ASP A 55 -5.48 -5.22 -10.03
C ASP A 55 -6.80 -4.45 -9.85
N ALA A 56 -7.94 -5.07 -10.17
CA ALA A 56 -9.27 -4.45 -10.05
C ALA A 56 -9.68 -4.05 -8.61
N LYS A 57 -8.93 -4.45 -7.59
CA LYS A 57 -9.14 -4.07 -6.19
C LYS A 57 -8.20 -2.95 -5.75
N SER A 58 -7.19 -2.63 -6.55
CA SER A 58 -6.24 -1.56 -6.24
C SER A 58 -6.91 -0.18 -6.33
N PRO A 59 -6.64 0.74 -5.39
CA PRO A 59 -7.10 2.13 -5.50
C PRO A 59 -6.48 2.89 -6.68
N PHE A 60 -5.51 2.29 -7.35
CA PHE A 60 -4.85 2.83 -8.52
C PHE A 60 -5.38 2.25 -9.84
N TYR A 61 -6.38 1.38 -9.80
CA TYR A 61 -6.88 0.67 -10.99
C TYR A 61 -7.30 1.61 -12.13
N ASP A 62 -8.00 2.69 -11.79
CA ASP A 62 -8.51 3.67 -12.76
C ASP A 62 -7.55 4.85 -12.99
N LEU A 63 -6.36 4.84 -12.39
CA LEU A 63 -5.40 5.93 -12.58
C LEU A 63 -4.75 5.84 -13.96
N SER A 64 -4.58 7.00 -14.59
CA SER A 64 -3.87 7.14 -15.85
C SER A 64 -2.56 7.89 -15.65
N GLN A 65 -1.63 7.78 -16.60
CA GLN A 65 -0.36 8.51 -16.55
C GLN A 65 -0.53 10.05 -16.56
N ARG A 66 -1.68 10.57 -16.99
CA ARG A 66 -1.97 12.01 -17.11
C ARG A 66 -2.64 12.60 -15.86
N SER A 67 -2.93 11.77 -14.87
CA SER A 67 -3.63 12.14 -13.63
C SER A 67 -2.81 13.03 -12.72
#